data_AF-A0A936HTZ4-F1
#
_entry.id   AF-A0A936HTZ4-F1
#
_cell.length_a   1.000
_cell.length_b   1.000
_cell.length_c   1.000
_cell.angle_alpha   90.00
_cell.angle_beta   90.00
_cell.angle_gamma   90.00
#
_symmetry.space_group_name_H-M   'P 1'
#
loop_
_entity.id
_entity.type
_entity.pdbx_description
1 polymer ?
#
loop_
_entity_poly.entity_id
_entity_poly.type
_entity_poly.pdbx_seq_one_letter_code
_entity_poly.pdbx_strand_id
1 'polypeptide(L)'
;MGRFDILRRIEAMDPVRDHQAIYHLTTGYEFSWDTTRALEVALYRTYCVPTISGLLARTGNFLRAPQKRYDDTAIIVAEISEHGYESGRGLEALKRMNRIHGHFNIGNDDYLYVLSTFIYEPIRWMRRFGWRAMSRTEELASFYFWREVGKRMGIKEIPETFEAFEQFSRQYEQKHFRFAETNRKIGEATRDLFAAWFPRFAKPLVHRGVYAMLDDAMLEAFGFPKPAPLMRRIAVFSLWLRGRIVRYLLPARKKPLFFHHRRNRTYPQRYTLQELGPDNLEQFRKKDAESVG
;
A
#
# COMPACT_ATOMS: atom_id res chain seq x y z
N MET A 1 1.16 19.23 22.71
CA MET A 1 0.60 17.95 22.21
C MET A 1 1.48 16.82 22.72
N GLY A 2 1.00 16.07 23.72
CA GLY A 2 1.63 14.87 24.25
C GLY A 2 1.49 13.68 23.31
N ARG A 3 2.26 12.61 23.58
CA ARG A 3 2.35 11.39 22.75
C ARG A 3 1.00 10.71 22.49
N PHE A 4 0.02 10.86 23.39
CA PHE A 4 -1.29 10.20 23.29
C PHE A 4 -2.46 11.18 23.05
N ASP A 5 -2.20 12.48 22.82
CA ASP A 5 -3.27 13.46 22.62
C ASP A 5 -4.10 13.17 21.36
N ILE A 6 -3.45 12.73 20.29
CA ILE A 6 -4.11 12.38 19.03
C ILE A 6 -4.95 11.12 19.21
N LEU A 7 -4.42 10.11 19.90
CA LEU A 7 -5.18 8.90 20.22
C LEU A 7 -6.44 9.25 21.03
N ARG A 8 -6.32 10.06 22.09
CA ARG A 8 -7.49 10.51 22.87
C ARG A 8 -8.52 11.25 22.02
N ARG A 9 -8.07 12.09 21.09
CA ARG A 9 -8.96 12.76 20.14
C ARG A 9 -9.67 11.75 19.26
N ILE A 10 -8.95 10.78 18.69
CA ILE A 10 -9.51 9.75 17.82
C ILE A 10 -10.53 8.90 18.58
N GLU A 11 -10.24 8.48 19.81
CA GLU A 11 -11.13 7.64 20.62
C GLU A 11 -12.45 8.33 20.98
N ALA A 12 -12.50 9.66 20.93
CA ALA A 12 -13.72 10.45 21.11
C ALA A 12 -14.52 10.68 19.81
N MET A 13 -14.04 10.19 18.66
CA MET A 13 -14.68 10.35 17.35
C MET A 13 -15.49 9.11 16.96
N ASP A 14 -16.47 9.28 16.08
CA ASP A 14 -17.26 8.16 15.56
C ASP A 14 -16.55 7.56 14.33
N PRO A 15 -16.19 6.26 14.32
CA PRO A 15 -15.44 5.66 13.22
C PRO A 15 -16.25 5.53 11.92
N VAL A 16 -17.58 5.61 11.96
CA VAL A 16 -18.44 5.55 10.76
C VAL A 16 -18.59 6.94 10.15
N ARG A 17 -18.85 7.97 10.96
CA ARG A 17 -19.05 9.33 10.48
C ARG A 17 -17.75 10.06 10.20
N ASP A 18 -16.75 9.86 11.06
CA ASP A 18 -15.54 10.68 11.10
C ASP A 18 -14.30 9.95 10.53
N HIS A 19 -14.48 8.84 9.79
CA HIS A 19 -13.40 7.98 9.28
C HIS A 19 -12.33 8.72 8.46
N GLN A 20 -12.69 9.70 7.62
CA GLN A 20 -11.69 10.46 6.85
C GLN A 20 -10.74 11.24 7.77
N ALA A 21 -11.28 11.86 8.82
CA ALA A 21 -10.48 12.61 9.78
C ALA A 21 -9.66 11.68 10.69
N ILE A 22 -10.24 10.57 11.15
CA ILE A 22 -9.52 9.55 11.93
C ILE A 22 -8.39 8.96 11.09
N TYR A 23 -8.65 8.60 9.85
CA TYR A 23 -7.65 8.02 8.95
C TYR A 23 -6.50 9.02 8.70
N HIS A 24 -6.81 10.29 8.41
CA HIS A 24 -5.81 11.35 8.29
C HIS A 24 -4.93 11.47 9.55
N LEU A 25 -5.53 11.49 10.76
CA LEU A 25 -4.77 11.58 12.01
C LEU A 25 -3.90 10.33 12.23
N THR A 26 -4.46 9.15 11.98
CA THR A 26 -3.79 7.85 12.11
C THR A 26 -2.57 7.77 11.20
N THR A 27 -2.74 8.04 9.91
CA THR A 27 -1.67 7.89 8.93
C THR A 27 -0.73 9.09 8.88
N GLY A 28 -1.23 10.31 9.07
CA GLY A 28 -0.43 11.54 8.95
C GLY A 28 0.39 11.85 10.21
N TYR A 29 -0.14 11.55 11.39
CA TYR A 29 0.49 11.93 12.67
C TYR A 29 1.02 10.74 13.45
N GLU A 30 0.19 9.73 13.69
CA GLU A 30 0.53 8.62 14.59
C GLU A 30 1.49 7.62 13.93
N PHE A 31 1.23 7.27 12.66
CA PHE A 31 1.89 6.16 11.97
C PHE A 31 2.43 6.50 10.57
N SER A 32 2.88 7.75 10.35
CA SER A 32 3.38 8.22 9.03
C SER A 32 4.37 7.30 8.33
N TRP A 33 5.42 6.88 9.03
CA TRP A 33 6.42 6.00 8.43
C TRP A 33 5.89 4.56 8.29
N ASP A 34 5.22 4.06 9.33
CA ASP A 34 4.69 2.70 9.39
C ASP A 34 3.64 2.45 8.32
N THR A 35 2.74 3.41 8.08
CA THR A 35 1.72 3.33 7.02
C THR A 35 2.36 3.16 5.65
N THR A 36 3.42 3.93 5.36
CA THR A 36 4.12 3.80 4.07
C THR A 36 4.75 2.40 3.93
N ARG A 37 5.41 1.88 4.98
CA ARG A 37 6.04 0.55 4.94
C ARG A 37 5.01 -0.59 4.90
N ALA A 38 3.91 -0.45 5.62
CA ALA A 38 2.84 -1.42 5.62
C ALA A 38 2.18 -1.52 4.23
N LEU A 39 1.95 -0.38 3.57
CA LEU A 39 1.38 -0.35 2.22
C LEU A 39 2.36 -0.86 1.15
N GLU A 40 3.68 -0.72 1.35
CA GLU A 40 4.67 -1.42 0.53
C GLU A 40 4.52 -2.94 0.63
N VAL A 41 4.36 -3.47 1.84
CA VAL A 41 4.10 -4.90 2.05
C VAL A 41 2.75 -5.32 1.45
N ALA A 42 1.71 -4.50 1.65
CA ALA A 42 0.38 -4.72 1.07
C ALA A 42 0.45 -4.87 -0.45
N LEU A 43 1.09 -3.92 -1.14
CA LEU A 43 1.28 -3.98 -2.58
C LEU A 43 2.09 -5.21 -3.00
N TYR A 44 3.18 -5.49 -2.29
CA TYR A 44 4.01 -6.66 -2.60
C TYR A 44 3.21 -7.96 -2.49
N ARG A 45 2.35 -8.07 -1.46
CA ARG A 45 1.45 -9.20 -1.23
C ARG A 45 0.50 -9.46 -2.40
N THR A 46 0.03 -8.41 -3.07
CA THR A 46 -0.84 -8.57 -4.26
C THR A 46 -0.14 -9.26 -5.43
N TYR A 47 1.20 -9.20 -5.51
CA TYR A 47 1.96 -9.81 -6.62
C TYR A 47 2.10 -11.33 -6.48
N CYS A 48 1.66 -11.90 -5.35
CA CYS A 48 1.57 -13.35 -5.15
C CYS A 48 0.36 -13.98 -5.88
N VAL A 49 -0.54 -13.15 -6.44
CA VAL A 49 -1.73 -13.58 -7.17
C VAL A 49 -1.42 -13.59 -8.68
N PRO A 50 -1.50 -14.74 -9.38
CA PRO A 50 -1.09 -14.83 -10.80
C PRO A 50 -1.89 -13.95 -11.77
N THR A 51 -3.17 -13.70 -11.52
CA THR A 51 -4.00 -12.80 -12.35
C THR A 51 -3.48 -11.37 -12.27
N ILE A 52 -3.18 -10.89 -11.05
CA ILE A 52 -2.61 -9.57 -10.79
C ILE A 52 -1.19 -9.47 -11.37
N SER A 53 -0.27 -10.35 -10.99
CA SER A 53 1.12 -10.29 -11.46
C SER A 53 1.23 -10.47 -12.98
N GLY A 54 0.35 -11.28 -13.58
CA GLY A 54 0.26 -11.47 -15.03
C GLY A 54 -0.14 -10.18 -15.74
N LEU A 55 -1.10 -9.43 -15.21
CA LEU A 55 -1.45 -8.11 -15.73
C LEU A 55 -0.27 -7.14 -15.60
N LEU A 56 0.38 -7.08 -14.43
CA LEU A 56 1.53 -6.22 -14.19
C LEU A 56 2.70 -6.53 -15.13
N ALA A 57 2.96 -7.80 -15.38
CA ALA A 57 4.00 -8.25 -16.32
C ALA A 57 3.68 -7.82 -17.75
N ARG A 58 2.42 -7.98 -18.21
CA ARG A 58 2.00 -7.59 -19.57
C ARG A 58 2.05 -6.07 -19.79
N THR A 59 1.68 -5.27 -18.80
CA THR A 59 1.80 -3.79 -18.93
C THR A 59 3.26 -3.35 -18.95
N GLY A 60 4.15 -4.09 -18.28
CA GLY A 60 5.59 -3.90 -18.33
C GLY A 60 6.11 -2.67 -17.57
N ASN A 61 5.24 -1.88 -16.93
CA ASN A 61 5.66 -0.68 -16.20
C ASN A 61 6.53 -1.00 -14.97
N PHE A 62 6.25 -2.13 -14.31
CA PHE A 62 7.06 -2.63 -13.19
C PHE A 62 8.48 -3.03 -13.61
N LEU A 63 8.70 -3.37 -14.89
CA LEU A 63 10.02 -3.76 -15.39
C LEU A 63 10.76 -2.58 -16.02
N ARG A 64 10.05 -1.74 -16.78
CA ARG A 64 10.62 -0.60 -17.52
C ARG A 64 10.84 0.63 -16.64
N ALA A 65 9.90 0.94 -15.74
CA ALA A 65 9.93 2.15 -14.91
C ALA A 65 9.48 1.86 -13.46
N PRO A 66 10.12 0.91 -12.75
CA PRO A 66 9.70 0.49 -11.41
C PRO A 66 9.63 1.66 -10.40
N GLN A 67 10.59 2.59 -10.44
CA GLN A 67 10.61 3.74 -9.55
C GLN A 67 9.40 4.66 -9.77
N LYS A 68 9.10 5.03 -11.03
CA LYS A 68 7.92 5.84 -11.37
C LYS A 68 6.64 5.12 -10.96
N ARG A 69 6.51 3.83 -11.27
CA ARG A 69 5.32 3.04 -10.91
C ARG A 69 5.07 3.02 -9.41
N TYR A 70 6.13 2.91 -8.61
CA TYR A 70 6.08 2.98 -7.15
C TYR A 70 5.67 4.37 -6.67
N ASP A 71 6.35 5.41 -7.16
CA ASP A 71 6.10 6.79 -6.75
C ASP A 71 4.67 7.24 -7.12
N ASP A 72 4.19 6.89 -8.31
CA ASP A 72 2.83 7.18 -8.77
C ASP A 72 1.76 6.59 -7.84
N THR A 73 1.88 5.30 -7.47
CA THR A 73 0.94 4.69 -6.51
C THR A 73 0.99 5.38 -5.16
N ALA A 74 2.21 5.57 -4.64
CA ALA A 74 2.40 6.10 -3.30
C ALA A 74 1.89 7.54 -3.19
N ILE A 75 2.03 8.34 -4.25
CA ILE A 75 1.47 9.69 -4.34
C ILE A 75 -0.07 9.63 -4.38
N ILE A 76 -0.66 8.86 -5.31
CA ILE A 76 -2.14 8.75 -5.42
C ILE A 76 -2.75 8.34 -4.07
N VAL A 77 -2.20 7.31 -3.44
CA VAL A 77 -2.69 6.81 -2.16
C VAL A 77 -2.52 7.87 -1.06
N ALA A 78 -1.39 8.58 -1.03
CA ALA A 78 -1.16 9.63 -0.05
C ALA A 78 -2.09 10.84 -0.22
N GLU A 79 -2.40 11.23 -1.45
CA GLU A 79 -3.35 12.32 -1.76
C GLU A 79 -4.76 11.98 -1.26
N ILE A 80 -5.22 10.76 -1.54
CA ILE A 80 -6.51 10.26 -1.04
C ILE A 80 -6.49 10.19 0.50
N SER A 81 -5.41 9.67 1.08
CA SER A 81 -5.27 9.52 2.54
C SER A 81 -5.24 10.86 3.28
N GLU A 82 -4.63 11.88 2.68
CA GLU A 82 -4.49 13.19 3.30
C GLU A 82 -5.75 14.05 3.14
N HIS A 83 -6.31 14.07 1.93
CA HIS A 83 -7.36 15.01 1.55
C HIS A 83 -8.75 14.38 1.50
N GLY A 84 -8.86 13.06 1.70
CA GLY A 84 -10.12 12.34 1.60
C GLY A 84 -10.53 12.07 0.15
N TYR A 85 -11.83 11.88 -0.09
CA TYR A 85 -12.36 11.54 -1.42
C TYR A 85 -13.61 12.33 -1.82
N GLU A 86 -13.97 13.35 -1.04
CA GLU A 86 -15.16 14.18 -1.32
C GLU A 86 -14.86 15.36 -2.24
N SER A 87 -13.66 15.96 -2.15
CA SER A 87 -13.32 17.16 -2.91
C SER A 87 -11.81 17.37 -3.08
N GLY A 88 -11.44 18.40 -3.85
CA GLY A 88 -10.06 18.84 -4.03
C GLY A 88 -9.12 17.75 -4.53
N ARG A 89 -7.87 17.79 -4.05
CA ARG A 89 -6.80 16.90 -4.52
C ARG A 89 -7.08 15.42 -4.29
N GLY A 90 -7.76 15.07 -3.20
CA GLY A 90 -8.13 13.69 -2.88
C GLY A 90 -9.10 13.11 -3.91
N LEU A 91 -10.16 13.86 -4.27
CA LEU A 91 -11.09 13.47 -5.33
C LEU A 91 -10.41 13.42 -6.71
N GLU A 92 -9.51 14.37 -7.02
CA GLU A 92 -8.75 14.37 -8.27
C GLU A 92 -7.83 13.15 -8.39
N ALA A 93 -7.16 12.77 -7.29
CA ALA A 93 -6.32 11.58 -7.24
C ALA A 93 -7.14 10.29 -7.39
N LEU A 94 -8.32 10.21 -6.76
CA LEU A 94 -9.26 9.10 -6.93
C LEU A 94 -9.76 8.99 -8.38
N LYS A 95 -10.14 10.12 -9.00
CA LYS A 95 -10.51 10.15 -10.44
C LYS A 95 -9.35 9.70 -11.32
N ARG A 96 -8.13 10.13 -11.01
CA ARG A 96 -6.93 9.68 -11.74
C ARG A 96 -6.73 8.18 -11.60
N MET A 97 -6.85 7.64 -10.38
CA MET A 97 -6.75 6.20 -10.12
C MET A 97 -7.81 5.42 -10.92
N ASN A 98 -9.08 5.84 -10.86
CA ASN A 98 -10.16 5.23 -11.62
C ASN A 98 -9.90 5.28 -13.12
N ARG A 99 -9.39 6.41 -13.63
CA ARG A 99 -8.99 6.53 -15.03
C ARG A 99 -7.90 5.51 -15.38
N ILE A 100 -6.84 5.39 -14.59
CA ILE A 100 -5.76 4.42 -14.84
C ILE A 100 -6.32 2.98 -14.84
N HIS A 101 -7.06 2.62 -13.80
CA HIS A 101 -7.61 1.29 -13.62
C HIS A 101 -8.67 0.91 -14.66
N GLY A 102 -9.47 1.87 -15.13
CA GLY A 102 -10.49 1.65 -16.16
C GLY A 102 -9.95 1.23 -17.54
N HIS A 103 -8.64 1.33 -17.78
CA HIS A 103 -8.02 0.82 -19.01
C HIS A 103 -7.74 -0.69 -18.96
N PHE A 104 -7.93 -1.33 -17.81
CA PHE A 104 -7.61 -2.74 -17.62
C PHE A 104 -8.86 -3.51 -17.21
N ASN A 105 -9.05 -4.68 -17.84
CA ASN A 105 -10.08 -5.63 -17.42
C ASN A 105 -9.59 -6.40 -16.18
N ILE A 106 -9.84 -5.81 -15.00
CA ILE A 106 -9.49 -6.39 -13.69
C ILE A 106 -10.75 -7.02 -13.09
N GLY A 107 -10.65 -8.28 -12.64
CA GLY A 107 -11.76 -8.99 -12.00
C GLY A 107 -12.16 -8.35 -10.67
N ASN A 108 -13.45 -8.42 -10.33
CA ASN A 108 -13.96 -7.83 -9.08
C ASN A 108 -13.29 -8.42 -7.84
N ASP A 109 -13.05 -9.73 -7.81
CA ASP A 109 -12.41 -10.38 -6.66
C ASP A 109 -10.95 -9.91 -6.48
N ASP A 110 -10.22 -9.67 -7.57
CA ASP A 110 -8.87 -9.08 -7.52
C ASP A 110 -8.94 -7.65 -6.95
N TYR A 111 -9.93 -6.85 -7.35
CA TYR A 111 -10.16 -5.53 -6.75
C TYR A 111 -10.48 -5.61 -5.26
N LEU A 112 -11.41 -6.49 -4.86
CA LEU A 112 -11.77 -6.70 -3.45
C LEU A 112 -10.55 -7.13 -2.64
N TYR A 113 -9.76 -8.05 -3.17
CA TYR A 113 -8.55 -8.52 -2.51
C TYR A 113 -7.54 -7.39 -2.33
N VAL A 114 -7.20 -6.68 -3.41
CA VAL A 114 -6.27 -5.54 -3.35
C VAL A 114 -6.77 -4.50 -2.35
N LEU A 115 -8.05 -4.13 -2.39
CA LEU A 115 -8.66 -3.19 -1.45
C LEU A 115 -8.53 -3.67 0.01
N SER A 116 -8.73 -4.96 0.27
CA SER A 116 -8.59 -5.53 1.62
C SER A 116 -7.18 -5.34 2.18
N THR A 117 -6.14 -5.39 1.33
CA THR A 117 -4.76 -5.23 1.79
C THR A 117 -4.47 -3.82 2.29
N PHE A 118 -5.15 -2.79 1.76
CA PHE A 118 -5.05 -1.41 2.28
C PHE A 118 -5.65 -1.24 3.68
N ILE A 119 -6.54 -2.15 4.10
CA ILE A 119 -7.15 -2.14 5.42
C ILE A 119 -6.31 -2.97 6.39
N TYR A 120 -6.14 -4.26 6.07
CA TYR A 120 -5.67 -5.23 7.06
C TYR A 120 -4.15 -5.28 7.21
N GLU A 121 -3.38 -5.00 6.15
CA GLU A 121 -1.92 -5.04 6.26
C GLU A 121 -1.36 -3.91 7.13
N PRO A 122 -1.84 -2.65 7.03
CA PRO A 122 -1.55 -1.63 8.03
C PRO A 122 -1.92 -2.06 9.46
N ILE A 123 -3.12 -2.59 9.68
CA ILE A 123 -3.53 -3.02 11.02
C ILE A 123 -2.58 -4.10 11.59
N ARG A 124 -2.24 -5.13 10.80
CA ARG A 124 -1.27 -6.18 11.18
C ARG A 124 0.12 -5.60 11.43
N TRP A 125 0.58 -4.67 10.58
CA TRP A 125 1.87 -4.01 10.73
C TRP A 125 1.95 -3.22 12.03
N MET A 126 0.99 -2.35 12.30
CA MET A 126 0.99 -1.49 13.49
C MET A 126 0.91 -2.32 14.77
N ARG A 127 0.14 -3.41 14.78
CA ARG A 127 0.09 -4.36 15.91
C ARG A 127 1.46 -4.97 16.23
N ARG A 128 2.28 -5.25 15.20
CA ARG A 128 3.57 -5.94 15.35
C ARG A 128 4.76 -4.99 15.54
N PHE A 129 4.77 -3.88 14.81
CA PHE A 129 5.94 -2.99 14.66
C PHE A 129 5.66 -1.54 15.02
N GLY A 130 4.39 -1.14 15.07
CA GLY A 130 4.00 0.19 15.46
C GLY A 130 4.49 0.53 16.87
N TRP A 131 4.69 1.83 17.12
CA TRP A 131 5.05 2.28 18.47
C TRP A 131 3.93 2.00 19.48
N ARG A 132 2.68 1.89 19.01
CA ARG A 132 1.52 1.27 19.64
C ARG A 132 0.71 0.52 18.59
N ALA A 133 -0.19 -0.36 19.03
CA ALA A 133 -1.23 -0.91 18.16
C ALA A 133 -2.28 0.17 17.83
N MET A 134 -2.98 -0.01 16.70
CA MET A 134 -4.19 0.77 16.42
C MET A 134 -5.26 0.47 17.47
N SER A 135 -6.00 1.49 17.87
CA SER A 135 -7.25 1.35 18.63
C SER A 135 -8.35 0.78 17.74
N ARG A 136 -9.42 0.25 18.34
CA ARG A 136 -10.57 -0.25 17.58
C ARG A 136 -11.21 0.84 16.70
N THR A 137 -11.23 2.08 17.16
CA THR A 137 -11.73 3.24 16.41
C THR A 137 -10.90 3.48 15.14
N GLU A 138 -9.57 3.36 15.21
CA GLU A 138 -8.69 3.50 14.03
C GLU A 138 -8.83 2.32 13.06
N GLU A 139 -8.95 1.09 13.57
CA GLU A 139 -9.17 -0.11 12.75
C GLU A 139 -10.50 0.02 11.96
N LEU A 140 -11.59 0.39 12.64
CA LEU A 140 -12.89 0.59 12.01
C LEU A 140 -12.90 1.77 11.05
N ALA A 141 -12.29 2.91 11.41
CA ALA A 141 -12.17 4.05 10.50
C ALA A 141 -11.39 3.69 9.23
N SER A 142 -10.31 2.90 9.33
CA SER A 142 -9.57 2.41 8.17
C SER A 142 -10.44 1.53 7.27
N PHE A 143 -11.26 0.65 7.87
CA PHE A 143 -12.22 -0.16 7.14
C PHE A 143 -13.27 0.69 6.41
N TYR A 144 -13.93 1.63 7.09
CA TYR A 144 -14.95 2.47 6.47
C TYR A 144 -14.36 3.39 5.39
N PHE A 145 -13.20 3.98 5.64
CA PHE A 145 -12.50 4.83 4.67
C PHE A 145 -12.24 4.07 3.36
N TRP A 146 -11.60 2.91 3.43
CA TRP A 146 -11.28 2.14 2.22
C TRP A 146 -12.51 1.50 1.59
N ARG A 147 -13.54 1.12 2.37
CA ARG A 147 -14.82 0.67 1.81
C ARG A 147 -15.47 1.76 0.94
N GLU A 148 -15.46 3.01 1.40
CA GLU A 148 -16.00 4.15 0.65
C GLU A 148 -15.15 4.52 -0.58
N VAL A 149 -13.81 4.38 -0.51
CA VAL A 149 -12.94 4.46 -1.69
C VAL A 149 -13.31 3.37 -2.69
N GLY A 150 -13.45 2.12 -2.24
CA GLY A 150 -13.78 0.99 -3.09
C GLY A 150 -15.13 1.14 -3.80
N LYS A 151 -16.15 1.65 -3.10
CA LYS A 151 -17.45 1.99 -3.72
C LYS A 151 -17.29 3.02 -4.84
N ARG A 152 -16.49 4.07 -4.62
CA ARG A 152 -16.20 5.11 -5.62
C ARG A 152 -15.31 4.63 -6.77
N MET A 153 -14.62 3.50 -6.60
CA MET A 153 -13.93 2.79 -7.67
C MET A 153 -14.86 1.88 -8.49
N GLY A 154 -16.13 1.73 -8.08
CA GLY A 154 -17.08 0.83 -8.72
C GLY A 154 -16.91 -0.65 -8.35
N ILE A 155 -16.14 -0.95 -7.29
CA ILE A 155 -15.96 -2.32 -6.79
C ILE A 155 -17.29 -2.79 -6.19
N LYS A 156 -17.72 -3.98 -6.59
CA LYS A 156 -19.00 -4.57 -6.20
C LYS A 156 -18.82 -5.54 -5.04
N GLU A 157 -19.90 -5.74 -4.29
CA GLU A 157 -19.99 -6.78 -3.25
C GLU A 157 -18.92 -6.63 -2.15
N ILE A 158 -18.54 -5.39 -1.82
CA ILE A 158 -17.62 -5.13 -0.71
C ILE A 158 -18.29 -5.56 0.60
N PRO A 159 -17.71 -6.53 1.36
CA PRO A 159 -18.37 -7.04 2.54
C PRO A 159 -18.64 -5.93 3.57
N GLU A 160 -19.79 -6.04 4.24
CA GLU A 160 -20.32 -4.94 5.06
C GLU A 160 -19.67 -4.79 6.42
N THR A 161 -19.08 -5.87 6.93
CA THR A 161 -18.45 -5.91 8.25
C THR A 161 -16.94 -6.08 8.14
N PHE A 162 -16.24 -5.55 9.16
CA PHE A 162 -14.80 -5.65 9.29
C PHE A 162 -14.34 -7.12 9.27
N GLU A 163 -15.06 -7.99 9.97
CA GLU A 163 -14.71 -9.40 10.13
C GLU A 163 -14.96 -10.20 8.85
N ALA A 164 -16.09 -9.94 8.16
CA ALA A 164 -16.41 -10.62 6.90
C ALA A 164 -15.39 -10.27 5.81
N PHE A 165 -14.96 -9.00 5.73
CA PHE A 165 -13.97 -8.61 4.72
C PHE A 165 -12.56 -9.13 5.06
N GLU A 166 -12.22 -9.28 6.35
CA GLU A 166 -10.97 -9.93 6.75
C GLU A 166 -10.99 -11.42 6.40
N GLN A 167 -12.12 -12.10 6.63
CA GLN A 167 -12.30 -13.50 6.28
C GLN A 167 -12.20 -13.72 4.77
N PHE A 168 -12.85 -12.87 3.97
CA PHE A 168 -12.71 -12.87 2.51
C PHE A 168 -11.23 -12.77 2.10
N SER A 169 -10.50 -11.80 2.65
CA SER A 169 -9.08 -11.58 2.34
C SER A 169 -8.24 -12.84 2.58
N ARG A 170 -8.42 -13.48 3.74
CA ARG A 170 -7.70 -14.72 4.10
C ARG A 170 -8.05 -15.90 3.18
N GLN A 171 -9.33 -16.06 2.86
CA GLN A 171 -9.79 -17.13 1.95
C GLN A 171 -9.29 -16.92 0.53
N TYR A 172 -9.26 -15.66 0.07
CA TYR A 172 -8.72 -15.30 -1.23
C TYR A 172 -7.25 -15.69 -1.34
N GLU A 173 -6.44 -15.37 -0.33
CA GLU A 173 -5.02 -15.75 -0.32
C GLU A 173 -4.82 -17.25 -0.34
N GLN A 174 -5.55 -18.00 0.50
CA GLN A 174 -5.46 -19.47 0.53
C GLN A 174 -5.78 -20.10 -0.82
N LYS A 175 -6.73 -19.53 -1.57
CA LYS A 175 -7.16 -20.04 -2.88
C LYS A 175 -6.25 -19.60 -4.03
N HIS A 176 -5.68 -18.40 -3.96
CA HIS A 176 -5.03 -17.76 -5.10
C HIS A 176 -3.51 -17.65 -4.99
N PHE A 177 -2.92 -17.72 -3.80
CA PHE A 177 -1.46 -17.69 -3.65
C PHE A 177 -0.89 -18.99 -4.17
N ARG A 178 -0.10 -18.86 -5.23
CA ARG A 178 0.60 -19.98 -5.87
C ARG A 178 1.76 -19.45 -6.66
N PHE A 179 2.76 -20.28 -6.85
CA PHE A 179 3.89 -19.90 -7.69
C PHE A 179 3.43 -19.62 -9.13
N ALA A 180 3.95 -18.53 -9.70
CA ALA A 180 3.89 -18.23 -11.12
C ALA A 180 5.15 -17.47 -11.54
N GLU A 181 5.60 -17.66 -12.79
CA GLU A 181 6.77 -16.95 -13.29
C GLU A 181 6.60 -15.43 -13.29
N THR A 182 5.38 -14.95 -13.52
CA THR A 182 5.04 -13.53 -13.46
C THR A 182 5.12 -12.99 -12.03
N ASN A 183 4.70 -13.78 -11.03
CA ASN A 183 4.88 -13.41 -9.61
C ASN A 183 6.36 -13.17 -9.33
N ARG A 184 7.20 -14.16 -9.66
CA ARG A 184 8.65 -14.09 -9.47
C ARG A 184 9.23 -12.85 -10.15
N LYS A 185 8.98 -12.66 -11.44
CA LYS A 185 9.49 -11.50 -12.20
C LYS A 185 9.12 -10.16 -11.57
N ILE A 186 7.85 -9.97 -11.21
CA ILE A 186 7.38 -8.72 -10.59
C ILE A 186 7.93 -8.55 -9.17
N GLY A 187 8.04 -9.65 -8.42
CA GLY A 187 8.64 -9.61 -7.10
C GLY A 187 10.12 -9.23 -7.17
N GLU A 188 10.90 -9.83 -8.07
CA GLU A 188 12.31 -9.50 -8.23
C GLU A 188 12.51 -8.04 -8.64
N ALA A 189 11.69 -7.52 -9.55
CA ALA A 189 11.72 -6.11 -9.92
C ALA A 189 11.44 -5.18 -8.72
N THR A 190 10.52 -5.57 -7.83
CA THR A 190 10.19 -4.82 -6.62
C THR A 190 11.32 -4.90 -5.58
N ARG A 191 11.90 -6.10 -5.36
CA ARG A 191 13.09 -6.29 -4.52
C ARG A 191 14.26 -5.42 -5.01
N ASP A 192 14.50 -5.43 -6.32
CA ASP A 192 15.63 -4.73 -6.94
C ASP A 192 15.42 -3.22 -6.93
N LEU A 193 14.17 -2.75 -7.03
CA LEU A 193 13.80 -1.35 -6.77
C LEU A 193 14.21 -0.93 -5.35
N PHE A 194 13.83 -1.69 -4.34
CA PHE A 194 14.20 -1.37 -2.95
C PHE A 194 15.72 -1.39 -2.76
N ALA A 195 16.41 -2.35 -3.38
CA ALA A 195 17.86 -2.43 -3.34
C ALA A 195 18.55 -1.26 -4.07
N ALA A 196 17.94 -0.70 -5.10
CA ALA A 196 18.46 0.45 -5.85
C ALA A 196 18.50 1.75 -5.02
N TRP A 197 17.80 1.80 -3.88
CA TRP A 197 17.86 2.93 -2.96
C TRP A 197 19.12 2.94 -2.09
N PHE A 198 19.91 1.87 -2.11
CA PHE A 198 21.12 1.69 -1.32
C PHE A 198 22.38 1.63 -2.20
N PRO A 199 23.56 1.90 -1.64
CA PRO A 199 24.82 1.68 -2.34
C PRO A 199 24.96 0.25 -2.87
N ARG A 200 25.66 0.07 -4.01
CA ARG A 200 25.75 -1.23 -4.72
C ARG A 200 26.23 -2.38 -3.82
N PHE A 201 27.15 -2.12 -2.88
CA PHE A 201 27.68 -3.13 -1.96
C PHE A 201 26.64 -3.64 -0.94
N ALA A 202 25.60 -2.86 -0.64
CA ALA A 202 24.56 -3.23 0.32
C ALA A 202 23.44 -4.08 -0.29
N LYS A 203 23.33 -4.15 -1.62
CA LYS A 203 22.24 -4.85 -2.32
C LYS A 203 22.01 -6.29 -1.86
N PRO A 204 23.04 -7.16 -1.72
CA PRO A 204 22.84 -8.53 -1.27
C PRO A 204 22.20 -8.62 0.13
N LEU A 205 22.58 -7.71 1.03
CA LEU A 205 21.99 -7.63 2.36
C LEU A 205 20.53 -7.14 2.29
N VAL A 206 20.24 -6.15 1.46
CA VAL A 206 18.87 -5.67 1.24
C VAL A 206 17.99 -6.77 0.68
N HIS A 207 18.46 -7.58 -0.28
CA HIS A 207 17.71 -8.70 -0.83
C HIS A 207 17.34 -9.71 0.26
N ARG A 208 18.31 -10.09 1.10
CA ARG A 208 18.08 -10.98 2.26
C ARG A 208 17.11 -10.37 3.27
N GLY A 209 17.21 -9.06 3.50
CA GLY A 209 16.29 -8.32 4.37
C GLY A 209 14.87 -8.30 3.84
N VAL A 210 14.68 -8.10 2.53
CA VAL A 210 13.37 -8.19 1.87
C VAL A 210 12.76 -9.58 2.10
N TYR A 211 13.49 -10.66 1.83
CA TYR A 211 12.99 -12.02 2.05
C TYR A 211 12.66 -12.29 3.53
N ALA A 212 13.44 -11.73 4.45
CA ALA A 212 13.19 -11.82 5.89
C ALA A 212 11.88 -11.17 6.33
N MET A 213 11.41 -10.16 5.59
CA MET A 213 10.15 -9.46 5.84
C MET A 213 8.93 -10.16 5.24
N LEU A 214 9.12 -11.05 4.26
CA LEU A 214 8.03 -11.80 3.63
C LEU A 214 7.67 -13.02 4.49
N ASP A 215 6.36 -13.32 4.57
CA ASP A 215 5.89 -14.57 5.15
C ASP A 215 6.12 -15.75 4.20
N ASP A 216 5.92 -16.96 4.72
CA ASP A 216 6.26 -18.18 3.98
C ASP A 216 5.36 -18.38 2.75
N ALA A 217 4.08 -17.98 2.81
CA ALA A 217 3.17 -18.05 1.68
C ALA A 217 3.60 -17.12 0.54
N MET A 218 4.05 -15.91 0.86
CA MET A 218 4.60 -14.98 -0.13
C MET A 218 5.91 -15.51 -0.73
N LEU A 219 6.83 -16.04 0.09
CA LEU A 219 8.08 -16.61 -0.39
C LEU A 219 7.82 -17.77 -1.36
N GLU A 220 6.89 -18.65 -1.03
CA GLU A 220 6.48 -19.79 -1.88
C GLU A 220 5.81 -19.31 -3.18
N ALA A 221 4.89 -18.33 -3.11
CA ALA A 221 4.22 -17.78 -4.29
C ALA A 221 5.18 -17.01 -5.22
N PHE A 222 6.27 -16.45 -4.70
CA PHE A 222 7.33 -15.85 -5.52
C PHE A 222 8.39 -16.84 -6.00
N GLY A 223 8.53 -18.00 -5.33
CA GLY A 223 9.67 -18.89 -5.51
C GLY A 223 10.98 -18.27 -4.99
N PHE A 224 10.89 -17.46 -3.92
CA PHE A 224 12.06 -16.85 -3.28
C PHE A 224 12.71 -17.78 -2.26
N PRO A 225 14.03 -17.64 -2.03
CA PRO A 225 14.72 -18.46 -1.05
C PRO A 225 14.24 -18.12 0.36
N LYS A 226 14.10 -19.15 1.21
CA LYS A 226 13.77 -18.95 2.63
C LYS A 226 14.93 -18.20 3.31
N PRO A 227 14.66 -17.10 4.04
CA PRO A 227 15.68 -16.36 4.75
C PRO A 227 16.22 -17.21 5.92
N ALA A 228 17.49 -16.98 6.30
CA ALA A 228 18.02 -17.59 7.52
C ALA A 228 17.16 -17.19 8.74
N PRO A 229 16.81 -18.12 9.65
CA PRO A 229 15.94 -17.82 10.79
C PRO A 229 16.43 -16.65 11.65
N LEU A 230 17.75 -16.53 11.81
CA LEU A 230 18.38 -15.42 12.53
C LEU A 230 18.13 -14.08 11.83
N MET A 231 18.21 -14.02 10.49
CA MET A 231 17.95 -12.79 9.74
C MET A 231 16.50 -12.33 9.92
N ARG A 232 15.53 -13.26 9.85
CA ARG A 232 14.12 -12.96 10.12
C ARG A 232 13.91 -12.45 11.55
N ARG A 233 14.56 -13.05 12.55
CA ARG A 233 14.51 -12.58 13.95
C ARG A 233 15.09 -11.17 14.10
N ILE A 234 16.24 -10.89 13.49
CA ILE A 234 16.87 -9.56 13.53
C ILE A 234 15.97 -8.51 12.86
N ALA A 235 15.42 -8.81 11.69
CA ALA A 235 14.51 -7.90 10.99
C ALA A 235 13.29 -7.54 11.85
N VAL A 236 12.61 -8.55 12.40
CA VAL A 236 11.45 -8.38 13.28
C VAL A 236 11.82 -7.58 14.54
N PHE A 237 12.93 -7.94 15.20
CA PHE A 237 13.39 -7.26 16.40
C PHE A 237 13.75 -5.80 16.13
N SER A 238 14.44 -5.51 15.01
CA SER A 238 14.82 -4.14 14.66
C SER A 238 13.62 -3.22 14.44
N LEU A 239 12.57 -3.70 13.77
CA LEU A 239 11.33 -2.94 13.56
C LEU A 239 10.56 -2.75 14.85
N TRP A 240 10.48 -3.80 15.69
CA TRP A 240 9.88 -3.69 17.01
C TRP A 240 10.62 -2.67 17.90
N LEU A 241 11.96 -2.72 17.91
CA LEU A 241 12.81 -1.80 18.67
C LEU A 241 12.65 -0.37 18.18
N ARG A 242 12.58 -0.15 16.86
CA ARG A 242 12.24 1.14 16.26
C ARG A 242 10.90 1.65 16.80
N GLY A 243 9.86 0.82 16.88
CA GLY A 243 8.59 1.19 17.48
C GLY A 243 8.73 1.63 18.95
N ARG A 244 9.56 0.96 19.75
CA ARG A 244 9.84 1.36 21.15
C ARG A 244 10.58 2.69 21.24
N ILE A 245 11.57 2.92 20.37
CA ILE A 245 12.30 4.19 20.28
C ILE A 245 11.33 5.33 19.94
N VAL A 246 10.45 5.13 18.96
CA VAL A 246 9.43 6.14 18.60
C VAL A 246 8.52 6.45 19.79
N ARG A 247 8.10 5.43 20.55
CA ARG A 247 7.22 5.59 21.71
C ARG A 247 7.86 6.43 22.82
N TYR A 248 9.08 6.09 23.20
CA TYR A 248 9.70 6.58 24.44
C TYR A 248 10.72 7.70 24.24
N LEU A 249 11.38 7.78 23.09
CA LEU A 249 12.52 8.67 22.89
C LEU A 249 12.25 9.82 21.91
N LEU A 250 11.31 9.64 20.98
CA LEU A 250 10.97 10.70 20.02
C LEU A 250 9.85 11.60 20.55
N PRO A 251 9.77 12.87 20.11
CA PRO A 251 8.63 13.74 20.41
C PRO A 251 7.40 13.39 19.57
N ALA A 252 6.21 13.76 20.07
CA ALA A 252 4.97 13.66 19.31
C ALA A 252 5.02 14.56 18.06
N ARG A 253 4.44 14.08 16.96
CA ARG A 253 4.43 14.82 15.70
C ARG A 253 3.44 15.98 15.77
N LYS A 254 3.90 17.21 15.45
CA LYS A 254 3.08 18.43 15.48
C LYS A 254 2.40 18.77 14.14
N LYS A 255 2.94 18.25 13.03
CA LYS A 255 2.44 18.47 11.66
C LYS A 255 2.34 17.13 10.94
N PRO A 256 1.29 16.89 10.14
CA PRO A 256 1.14 15.62 9.45
C PRO A 256 2.28 15.43 8.45
N LEU A 257 2.64 14.18 8.22
CA LEU A 257 3.64 13.81 7.23
C LEU A 257 3.12 12.67 6.37
N PHE A 258 2.66 12.99 5.18
CA PHE A 258 2.31 12.01 4.17
C PHE A 258 3.49 11.75 3.23
N PHE A 259 3.37 10.71 2.40
CA PHE A 259 4.45 10.31 1.50
C PHE A 259 4.86 11.45 0.56
N HIS A 260 3.89 12.16 0.00
CA HIS A 260 4.12 13.20 -1.02
C HIS A 260 4.68 14.51 -0.46
N HIS A 261 4.73 14.69 0.86
CA HIS A 261 5.44 15.80 1.51
C HIS A 261 6.96 15.64 1.47
N ARG A 262 7.46 14.43 1.18
CA ARG A 262 8.90 14.16 1.09
C ARG A 262 9.37 14.39 -0.33
N ARG A 263 10.66 14.71 -0.47
CA ARG A 263 11.30 14.75 -1.79
C ARG A 263 11.11 13.41 -2.50
N ASN A 264 10.44 13.44 -3.63
CA ASN A 264 10.17 12.26 -4.44
C ASN A 264 11.33 11.98 -5.40
N ARG A 265 11.61 10.70 -5.70
CA ARG A 265 12.72 10.31 -6.58
C ARG A 265 12.39 10.56 -8.05
N THR A 266 11.16 10.27 -8.46
CA THR A 266 10.67 10.58 -9.81
C THR A 266 10.32 12.06 -9.97
N TYR A 267 9.73 12.69 -8.95
CA TYR A 267 9.22 14.07 -9.00
C TYR A 267 9.96 14.99 -8.00
N PRO A 268 11.22 15.39 -8.26
CA PRO A 268 12.06 16.07 -7.27
C PRO A 268 11.64 17.52 -6.97
N GLN A 269 10.90 18.18 -7.86
CA GLN A 269 10.47 19.57 -7.71
C GLN A 269 8.97 19.65 -7.37
N ARG A 270 8.11 19.18 -8.29
CA ARG A 270 6.65 19.06 -8.14
C ARG A 270 6.13 17.96 -9.08
N TYR A 271 4.89 17.53 -8.86
CA TYR A 271 4.11 16.71 -9.78
C TYR A 271 2.72 17.33 -9.96
N THR A 272 2.11 17.06 -11.11
CA THR A 272 0.65 17.23 -11.31
C THR A 272 -0.04 15.87 -11.22
N LEU A 273 -1.31 15.84 -10.79
CA LEU A 273 -2.04 14.57 -10.69
C LEU A 273 -2.23 13.90 -12.07
N GLN A 274 -2.21 14.69 -13.14
CA GLN A 274 -2.30 14.23 -14.53
C GLN A 274 -1.05 13.47 -14.99
N GLU A 275 0.13 13.72 -14.39
CA GLU A 275 1.39 13.03 -14.70
C GLU A 275 1.51 11.63 -14.09
N LEU A 276 0.67 11.32 -13.10
CA LEU A 276 0.75 10.06 -12.36
C LEU A 276 0.17 8.90 -13.17
N GLY A 277 0.85 7.77 -13.26
CA GLY A 277 0.43 6.63 -14.08
C GLY A 277 1.30 6.47 -15.34
N PRO A 278 1.05 5.44 -16.16
CA PRO A 278 1.88 5.13 -17.32
C PRO A 278 1.83 6.20 -18.42
N ASP A 279 2.99 6.46 -19.05
CA ASP A 279 3.14 7.52 -20.06
C ASP A 279 2.28 7.30 -21.32
N ASN A 280 1.93 6.05 -21.62
CA ASN A 280 1.12 5.67 -22.78
C ASN A 280 -0.40 5.67 -22.51
N LEU A 281 -0.86 6.18 -21.36
CA LEU A 281 -2.29 6.26 -21.02
C LEU A 281 -3.13 6.93 -22.12
N GLU A 282 -2.61 7.97 -22.77
CA GLU A 282 -3.31 8.67 -23.85
C GLU A 282 -3.21 7.96 -25.21
N GLN A 283 -2.22 7.07 -25.40
CA GLN A 283 -2.03 6.33 -26.66
C GLN A 283 -2.99 5.14 -26.80
N PHE A 284 -3.42 4.54 -25.69
CA PHE A 284 -4.44 3.48 -25.71
C PHE A 284 -5.78 4.00 -26.26
N ARG A 285 -6.11 5.27 -26.03
CA ARG A 285 -7.34 5.92 -26.54
C ARG A 285 -7.43 5.96 -28.07
N LYS A 286 -6.31 6.06 -28.78
CA LYS A 286 -6.30 6.10 -30.25
C LYS A 286 -6.57 4.72 -30.86
N LYS A 287 -6.01 3.65 -30.29
CA LYS A 287 -6.23 2.28 -30.77
C LYS A 287 -7.66 1.78 -30.58
N ASP A 288 -8.30 2.15 -29.47
CA ASP A 288 -9.69 1.76 -29.22
C ASP A 288 -10.68 2.58 -30.07
N ALA A 289 -10.34 3.82 -30.44
CA ALA A 289 -11.14 4.62 -31.37
C ALA A 289 -10.97 4.18 -32.84
N GLU A 290 -9.79 3.70 -33.23
CA GLU A 290 -9.48 3.20 -34.58
C GLU A 290 -9.93 1.75 -34.83
N SER A 291 -10.33 1.01 -33.78
CA SER A 291 -10.86 -0.37 -33.90
C SER A 291 -12.39 -0.43 -33.89
N VAL A 292 -13.06 0.72 -33.70
CA VAL A 292 -14.52 0.88 -33.71
C VAL A 292 -14.98 1.79 -34.86
N GLY A 293 -14.06 2.36 -35.64
CA GLY A 293 -14.32 3.12 -36.87
C GLY A 293 -13.91 2.33 -38.10
#